data_AF-A0A447GIP6-F1
#
_entry.id   AF-A0A447GIP6-F1
#
_cell.length_a   1.000
_cell.length_b   1.000
_cell.length_c   1.000
_cell.angle_alpha   90.00
_cell.angle_beta   90.00
_cell.angle_gamma   90.00
#
_symmetry.space_group_name_H-M   'P 1'
#
loop_
_entity.id
_entity.type
_entity.pdbx_description
1 polymer ?
#
loop_
_entity_poly.entity_id
_entity_poly.type
_entity_poly.pdbx_seq_one_letter_code
_entity_poly.pdbx_strand_id
1 'polypeptide(L)' 'MTVDSLAQDRYRRRGIPWIKISGRVRYLRSDVLKFLADNRFGGDGA' A
#
# COMPACT_ATOMS: atom_id res chain seq x y z
N MET A 1 5.50 3.59 5.52
CA MET A 1 4.40 2.60 5.65
C MET A 1 5.02 1.21 5.77
N THR A 2 4.68 0.43 6.80
CA THR A 2 5.21 -0.93 7.01
C THR A 2 4.33 -1.98 6.28
N VAL A 3 4.84 -3.21 6.11
CA VAL A 3 4.10 -4.31 5.47
C VAL A 3 2.76 -4.59 6.16
N ASP A 4 2.68 -4.38 7.48
CA ASP A 4 1.46 -4.53 8.27
C ASP A 4 0.35 -3.56 7.88
N SER A 5 0.66 -2.31 7.54
CA SER A 5 -0.35 -1.34 7.11
C SER A 5 -1.04 -1.78 5.81
N LEU A 6 -0.27 -2.29 4.83
CA LEU A 6 -0.81 -2.86 3.60
C LEU A 6 -1.68 -4.10 3.86
N ALA A 7 -1.29 -4.92 4.83
CA ALA A 7 -2.08 -6.08 5.22
C ALA A 7 -3.41 -5.69 5.88
N GLN A 8 -3.41 -4.64 6.71
CA GLN A 8 -4.62 -4.08 7.32
C GLN A 8 -5.59 -3.51 6.28
N ASP A 9 -5.11 -2.73 5.31
CA ASP A 9 -5.95 -2.19 4.24
C ASP A 9 -6.62 -3.30 3.43
N ARG A 10 -5.85 -4.35 3.09
CA ARG A 10 -6.39 -5.53 2.42
C ARG A 10 -7.47 -6.21 3.25
N TYR A 11 -7.27 -6.38 4.56
CA TYR A 11 -8.27 -6.97 5.45
C TYR A 11 -9.55 -6.14 5.48
N ARG A 12 -9.42 -4.81 5.48
CA ARG A 12 -10.53 -3.85 5.43
C ARG A 12 -11.14 -3.69 4.03
N ARG A 13 -10.69 -4.47 3.04
CA ARG A 13 -11.12 -4.41 1.63
C ARG A 13 -11.01 -3.01 1.03
N ARG A 14 -9.98 -2.26 1.42
CA ARG A 14 -9.64 -0.93 0.90
C ARG A 14 -8.17 -0.88 0.49
N GLY A 15 -7.75 0.23 -0.13
CA GLY A 15 -6.37 0.47 -0.52
C GLY A 15 -6.02 -0.05 -1.92
N ILE A 16 -4.81 -0.57 -2.06
CA ILE A 16 -4.15 -0.81 -3.36
C ILE A 16 -4.53 -2.20 -3.90
N PRO A 17 -4.83 -2.34 -5.22
CA PRO A 17 -5.03 -3.64 -5.84
C PRO A 17 -3.84 -4.59 -5.60
N TRP A 18 -4.16 -5.87 -5.36
CA TRP A 18 -3.18 -6.89 -5.04
C TRP A 18 -3.53 -8.22 -5.67
N ILE A 19 -2.51 -9.05 -5.83
CA ILE A 19 -2.64 -10.43 -6.31
C ILE A 19 -1.99 -11.38 -5.31
N LYS A 20 -2.51 -12.61 -5.22
CA LYS A 20 -1.91 -13.68 -4.41
C LYS A 20 -1.32 -14.74 -5.32
N ILE A 21 -0.02 -14.98 -5.19
CA ILE A 21 0.71 -16.01 -5.94
C ILE A 21 1.39 -16.92 -4.94
N SER A 22 1.05 -18.22 -4.96
CA SER A 22 1.67 -19.25 -4.12
C SER A 22 1.77 -18.86 -2.63
N GLY A 23 0.68 -18.30 -2.07
CA GLY A 23 0.61 -17.91 -0.67
C GLY A 23 1.14 -16.50 -0.33
N ARG A 24 1.85 -15.84 -1.25
CA ARG A 24 2.37 -14.47 -1.04
C ARG A 24 1.48 -13.44 -1.72
N VAL A 25 1.23 -12.34 -1.03
CA VAL A 25 0.54 -11.18 -1.61
C VAL A 25 1.57 -10.26 -2.25
N ARG A 26 1.30 -9.86 -3.48
CA ARG A 26 2.11 -8.92 -4.24
C ARG A 26 1.26 -7.73 -4.66
N TYR A 27 1.92 -6.58 -4.73
CA TYR A 27 1.35 -5.33 -5.20
C TYR A 27 2.10 -4.91 -6.46
N LEU A 28 1.41 -4.25 -7.39
CA LEU A 28 2.08 -3.64 -8.51
C LEU A 28 2.89 -2.44 -8.01
N ARG A 29 4.17 -2.37 -8.38
CA ARG A 29 5.07 -1.32 -7.90
C ARG A 29 4.54 0.08 -8.23
N SER A 30 4.01 0.30 -9.44
CA SER A 30 3.46 1.59 -9.85
C SER A 30 2.32 2.04 -8.94
N ASP A 31 1.42 1.12 -8.59
CA ASP A 31 0.24 1.46 -7.79
C ASP A 31 0.64 1.78 -6.35
N VAL A 32 1.64 1.08 -5.81
CA VAL A 32 2.24 1.42 -4.53
C VAL A 32 2.86 2.82 -4.55
N LEU A 33 3.65 3.13 -5.57
CA LEU A 33 4.27 4.46 -5.69
C LEU A 33 3.24 5.56 -5.86
N LYS A 34 2.22 5.34 -6.69
CA LYS A 34 1.12 6.28 -6.89
C LYS A 34 0.37 6.52 -5.59
N PHE A 35 -0.02 5.45 -4.89
CA PHE A 35 -0.68 5.56 -3.59
C PHE A 35 0.16 6.35 -2.59
N LEU A 36 1.47 6.10 -2.52
CA LEU A 36 2.38 6.84 -1.64
C LEU A 36 2.51 8.31 -2.04
N ALA A 37 2.50 8.63 -3.33
CA ALA A 37 2.53 10.01 -3.83
C ALA A 37 1.22 10.74 -3.51
N ASP A 38 0.08 10.10 -3.79
CA ASP A 38 -1.27 10.64 -3.60
C ASP A 38 -1.59 10.84 -2.11
N ASN A 39 -1.04 9.99 -1.23
CA ASN A 39 -1.26 10.04 0.22
C ASN A 39 -0.03 10.58 0.96
N ARG A 40 0.83 11.34 0.28
CA ARG A 40 1.94 12.04 0.91
C ARG A 40 1.39 13.23 1.71
N PHE A 41 1.05 12.98 2.97
CA PHE A 41 0.83 14.06 3.93
C PHE A 41 2.19 14.68 4.26
N GLY A 42 2.30 16.00 4.13
CA GLY A 42 3.54 16.77 4.19
C GLY A 42 4.41 16.42 5.40
N GLY A 43 5.56 15.79 5.14
CA GLY A 43 6.72 15.87 6.00
C GLY A 43 7.51 17.12 5.65
N ASP A 44 6.91 18.29 5.86
CA ASP A 44 7.59 19.58 6.01
C ASP A 44 7.03 20.23 7.28
N GLY A 45 7.50 19.72 8.41
CA GLY A 45 7.50 20.36 9.73
C GLY A 45 8.69 19.72 10.45
N ALA A 46 9.86 20.37 10.50
CA ALA A 46 10.19 21.46 11.43
C ALA A 46 10.06 21.00 12.89
#